data_AF-A0A7S4EKV1-F1
#
_entry.id   AF-A0A7S4EKV1-F1
#
_cell.length_a   1.000
_cell.length_b   1.000
_cell.length_c   1.000
_cell.angle_alpha   90.00
_cell.angle_beta   90.00
_cell.angle_gamma   90.00
#
_symmetry.space_group_name_H-M   'P 1'
#
loop_
_entity.id
_entity.type
_entity.pdbx_description
1 polymer ?
#
loop_
_entity_poly.entity_id
_entity_poly.type
_entity_poly.pdbx_seq_one_letter_code
_entity_poly.pdbx_strand_id
1 'polypeptide(L)'
;EYKAQHGNTLVPRKYDTNPQLGLWVQTQRREYFKNKMLSNCVLRLESIGFVWCVQRLIVDANWDAMFQLLLEYKDQHGNTLVPNKYVKNPKLGRWVHQQRNLHSKEQLSSHRVLRLESIGFVCFNCS
;
A
#
# COMPACT_ATOMS: atom_id res chain seq x y z
N GLU A 1 -22.54 -4.79 11.12
CA GLU A 1 -23.10 -5.13 9.79
C GLU A 1 -22.05 -5.04 8.67
N TYR A 2 -21.47 -3.87 8.34
CA TYR A 2 -20.49 -3.76 7.25
C TYR A 2 -19.33 -4.78 7.30
N LYS A 3 -18.66 -4.93 8.45
CA LYS A 3 -17.56 -5.90 8.60
C LYS A 3 -18.00 -7.35 8.37
N ALA A 4 -19.23 -7.70 8.75
CA ALA A 4 -19.77 -9.04 8.51
C ALA A 4 -20.07 -9.28 7.02
N GLN A 5 -20.48 -8.23 6.29
CA GLN A 5 -20.79 -8.30 4.85
C GLN A 5 -19.53 -8.27 3.96
N HIS A 6 -18.50 -7.50 4.35
CA HIS A 6 -17.33 -7.23 3.50
C HIS A 6 -16.03 -7.85 4.04
N GLY A 7 -16.06 -8.47 5.22
CA GLY A 7 -14.87 -9.05 5.87
C GLY A 7 -13.85 -8.03 6.37
N ASN A 8 -14.10 -6.72 6.21
CA ASN A 8 -13.16 -5.66 6.55
C ASN A 8 -13.87 -4.39 7.07
N THR A 9 -13.10 -3.41 7.54
CA THR A 9 -13.60 -2.10 8.03
C THR A 9 -13.32 -0.97 7.03
N LEU A 10 -13.03 -1.31 5.77
CA LEU A 10 -12.64 -0.39 4.71
C LEU A 10 -13.84 0.23 4.00
N VAL A 11 -14.69 0.92 4.77
CA VAL A 11 -15.86 1.61 4.20
C VAL A 11 -15.39 2.71 3.23
N PRO A 12 -15.84 2.70 1.96
CA PRO A 12 -15.57 3.75 0.99
C PRO A 12 -16.23 5.07 1.40
N ARG A 13 -15.67 6.19 0.92
CA ARG A 13 -16.27 7.53 1.13
C ARG A 13 -17.67 7.63 0.51
N LYS A 14 -17.83 7.09 -0.70
CA LYS A 14 -19.11 6.93 -1.38
C LYS A 14 -19.55 5.48 -1.19
N TYR A 15 -20.31 5.23 -0.15
CA TYR A 15 -20.90 3.92 0.10
C TYR A 15 -22.40 4.01 -0.16
N ASP A 16 -22.83 3.66 -1.36
CA ASP A 16 -24.20 3.93 -1.84
C ASP A 16 -25.26 3.18 -1.02
N THR A 17 -24.92 2.00 -0.49
CA THR A 17 -25.78 1.20 0.40
C THR A 17 -26.05 1.90 1.74
N ASN A 18 -25.09 2.69 2.25
CA ASN A 18 -25.28 3.52 3.45
C ASN A 18 -24.36 4.75 3.41
N PRO A 19 -24.80 5.85 2.77
CA PRO A 19 -23.96 7.04 2.60
C PRO A 19 -23.57 7.69 3.92
N GLN A 20 -24.43 7.58 4.95
CA GLN A 20 -24.16 8.10 6.29
C GLN A 20 -22.99 7.39 6.95
N LEU A 21 -22.89 6.06 6.79
CA LEU A 21 -21.76 5.29 7.28
C LEU A 21 -20.44 5.71 6.62
N GLY A 22 -20.44 5.94 5.30
CA GLY A 22 -19.26 6.41 4.57
C GLY A 22 -18.75 7.78 5.06
N LEU A 23 -19.67 8.72 5.29
CA LEU A 23 -19.36 10.05 5.84
C LEU A 23 -18.88 9.98 7.31
N TRP A 24 -19.51 9.13 8.12
CA TRP A 24 -19.14 8.93 9.51
C TRP A 24 -17.74 8.35 9.63
N VAL A 25 -17.42 7.29 8.87
CA VAL A 25 -16.07 6.69 8.84
C VAL A 25 -15.01 7.70 8.42
N GLN A 26 -15.30 8.54 7.42
CA GLN A 26 -14.39 9.61 7.01
C GLN A 26 -14.14 10.61 8.15
N THR A 27 -15.19 10.97 8.89
CA THR A 27 -15.08 11.88 10.04
C THR A 27 -14.23 11.27 11.15
N GLN A 28 -14.46 10.00 11.53
CA GLN A 28 -13.64 9.33 12.54
C GLN A 28 -12.15 9.28 12.17
N ARG A 29 -11.82 8.94 10.91
CA ARG A 29 -10.42 8.94 10.44
C ARG A 29 -9.77 10.31 10.52
N ARG A 30 -10.52 11.38 10.21
CA ARG A 30 -10.02 12.77 10.30
C ARG A 30 -9.79 13.21 11.74
N GLU A 31 -10.72 12.93 12.64
CA GLU A 31 -10.60 13.32 14.05
C GLU A 31 -9.51 12.52 14.77
N TYR A 32 -9.31 11.25 14.42
CA TYR A 32 -8.17 10.44 14.88
C TYR A 32 -6.83 11.07 14.47
N PHE A 33 -6.66 11.42 13.19
CA PHE A 33 -5.41 12.03 12.70
C PHE A 33 -5.13 13.41 13.32
N LYS A 34 -6.16 14.13 13.75
CA LYS A 34 -6.03 15.41 14.46
C LYS A 34 -5.77 15.25 15.96
N ASN A 35 -5.64 14.03 16.48
CA ASN A 35 -5.56 13.71 17.91
C ASN A 35 -6.74 14.28 18.73
N LYS A 36 -7.94 14.38 18.12
CA LYS A 36 -9.14 14.96 18.75
C LYS A 36 -10.13 13.91 19.27
N MET A 37 -9.83 12.63 19.10
CA MET A 37 -10.68 11.54 19.58
C MET A 37 -10.38 11.19 21.04
N LEU A 38 -11.45 10.93 21.79
CA LEU A 38 -11.36 10.36 23.14
C LEU A 38 -10.80 8.92 23.07
N SER A 39 -9.99 8.55 24.05
CA SER A 39 -9.32 7.25 24.13
C SER A 39 -10.28 6.06 24.13
N ASN A 40 -11.43 6.19 24.82
CA ASN A 40 -12.47 5.15 24.85
C ASN A 40 -13.11 4.89 23.47
N CYS A 41 -13.26 5.93 22.64
CA CYS A 41 -13.77 5.79 21.29
C CYS A 41 -12.75 5.12 20.36
N VAL A 42 -11.46 5.43 20.52
CA VAL A 42 -10.38 4.76 19.78
C VAL A 42 -10.33 3.27 20.11
N LEU A 43 -10.32 2.91 21.39
CA LEU A 43 -10.26 1.52 21.84
C LEU A 43 -11.43 0.67 21.32
N ARG A 44 -12.64 1.23 21.28
CA ARG A 44 -13.82 0.54 20.73
C ARG A 44 -13.73 0.28 19.23
N LEU A 45 -13.06 1.16 18.49
CA LEU A 45 -12.86 0.99 17.06
C LEU A 45 -11.68 0.04 16.78
N GLU A 46 -10.62 0.11 17.58
CA GLU A 46 -9.50 -0.83 17.50
C GLU A 46 -9.92 -2.27 17.85
N SER A 47 -10.81 -2.47 18.83
CA SER A 47 -11.29 -3.81 19.21
C SER A 47 -12.04 -4.54 18.08
N ILE A 48 -12.58 -3.81 17.10
CA ILE A 48 -13.19 -4.38 15.90
C ILE A 48 -12.23 -4.42 14.70
N GLY A 49 -10.95 -4.09 14.89
CA GLY A 49 -9.95 -4.01 13.82
C GLY A 49 -10.23 -2.87 12.84
N PHE A 50 -10.66 -1.72 13.34
CA PHE A 50 -10.95 -0.55 12.50
C PHE A 50 -9.67 0.04 11.92
N VAL A 51 -9.61 0.13 10.59
CA VAL A 51 -8.46 0.70 9.91
C VAL A 51 -8.58 2.23 9.86
N TRP A 52 -7.71 2.88 10.64
CA TRP A 52 -7.57 4.33 10.68
C TRP A 52 -6.94 4.90 9.41
N CYS A 53 -5.85 4.28 8.93
CA CYS A 53 -5.09 4.75 7.78
C CYS A 53 -5.30 3.86 6.56
N VAL A 54 -6.43 4.04 5.88
CA VAL A 54 -6.73 3.31 4.64
C VAL A 54 -5.73 3.61 3.53
N GLN A 55 -5.20 4.84 3.49
CA GLN A 55 -4.20 5.22 2.51
C GLN A 55 -2.94 4.35 2.64
N ARG A 56 -2.50 4.05 3.87
CA ARG A 56 -1.32 3.20 4.11
C ARG A 56 -1.56 1.77 3.63
N LEU A 57 -2.71 1.17 3.96
CA LEU A 57 -3.06 -0.17 3.47
C LEU A 57 -3.16 -0.24 1.95
N ILE A 58 -3.77 0.76 1.29
CA ILE A 58 -3.86 0.80 -0.17
C ILE A 58 -2.45 0.93 -0.78
N VAL A 59 -1.59 1.76 -0.19
CA VAL A 59 -0.21 1.92 -0.65
C VAL A 59 0.58 0.62 -0.52
N ASP A 60 0.40 -0.13 0.56
CA ASP A 60 1.07 -1.42 0.76
C ASP A 60 0.51 -2.49 -0.20
N ALA A 61 -0.81 -2.59 -0.33
CA ALA A 61 -1.44 -3.52 -1.27
C ALA A 61 -1.02 -3.25 -2.72
N ASN A 62 -0.93 -1.98 -3.12
CA ASN A 62 -0.44 -1.60 -4.44
C ASN A 62 1.05 -1.95 -4.62
N TRP A 63 1.85 -1.80 -3.57
CA TRP A 63 3.26 -2.17 -3.60
C TRP A 63 3.42 -3.69 -3.77
N ASP A 64 2.65 -4.48 -3.00
CA ASP A 64 2.64 -5.94 -3.09
C ASP A 64 2.22 -6.43 -4.48
N ALA A 65 1.18 -5.84 -5.06
CA ALA A 65 0.75 -6.18 -6.42
C ALA A 65 1.84 -5.90 -7.46
N MET A 66 2.57 -4.78 -7.36
CA MET A 66 3.70 -4.49 -8.25
C MET A 66 4.91 -5.39 -8.01
N PHE A 67 5.15 -5.77 -6.75
CA PHE A 67 6.17 -6.73 -6.40
C PHE A 67 5.88 -8.11 -7.03
N GLN A 68 4.62 -8.56 -7.04
CA GLN A 68 4.24 -9.80 -7.75
C GLN A 68 4.51 -9.70 -9.26
N LEU A 69 4.17 -8.58 -9.90
CA LEU A 69 4.49 -8.38 -11.31
C LEU A 69 6.00 -8.36 -11.59
N LEU A 70 6.81 -7.91 -10.63
CA LEU A 70 8.27 -7.99 -10.73
C LEU A 70 8.77 -9.45 -10.61
N LEU A 71 8.17 -10.26 -9.75
CA LEU A 71 8.46 -11.69 -9.66
C LEU A 71 8.13 -12.39 -10.99
N GLU A 72 6.96 -12.13 -11.57
CA GLU A 72 6.58 -12.65 -12.89
C GLU A 72 7.55 -12.22 -13.99
N TYR A 73 7.99 -10.95 -13.97
CA TYR A 73 9.00 -10.48 -14.91
C TYR A 73 10.31 -11.24 -14.75
N LYS A 74 10.75 -11.46 -13.50
CA LYS A 74 11.98 -12.20 -13.19
C LYS A 74 11.88 -13.65 -13.65
N ASP A 75 10.74 -14.30 -13.44
CA ASP A 75 10.50 -15.66 -13.95
C ASP A 75 10.61 -15.72 -15.49
N GLN A 76 10.03 -14.74 -16.18
CA GLN A 76 10.05 -14.67 -17.64
C GLN A 76 11.42 -14.30 -18.26
N HIS A 77 12.22 -13.46 -17.58
CA HIS A 77 13.45 -12.89 -18.17
C HIS A 77 14.74 -13.31 -17.43
N GLY A 78 14.62 -14.03 -16.30
CA GLY A 78 15.73 -14.45 -15.44
C GLY A 78 16.36 -13.33 -14.61
N ASN A 79 15.85 -12.09 -14.67
CA ASN A 79 16.45 -10.93 -14.01
C ASN A 79 15.39 -9.88 -13.61
N THR A 80 15.79 -8.90 -12.80
CA THR A 80 14.91 -7.78 -12.37
C THR A 80 15.19 -6.47 -13.13
N LEU A 81 15.82 -6.54 -14.31
CA LEU A 81 16.26 -5.38 -15.09
C LEU A 81 15.12 -4.86 -15.97
N VAL A 82 13.99 -4.53 -15.35
CA VAL A 82 12.85 -3.95 -16.06
C VAL A 82 13.24 -2.57 -16.63
N PRO A 83 13.07 -2.34 -17.94
CA PRO A 83 13.27 -1.02 -18.54
C PRO A 83 12.26 0.00 -18.01
N ASN A 84 12.66 1.27 -17.85
CA ASN A 84 11.73 2.34 -17.43
C ASN A 84 10.54 2.46 -18.40
N LYS A 85 10.82 2.39 -19.71
CA LYS A 85 9.82 2.38 -20.78
C LYS A 85 9.41 0.96 -21.19
N TYR A 86 9.11 0.09 -20.23
CA TYR A 86 8.70 -1.28 -20.53
C TYR A 86 7.34 -1.31 -21.24
N VAL A 87 7.32 -1.64 -22.53
CA VAL A 87 6.12 -1.52 -23.39
C VAL A 87 5.01 -2.47 -22.95
N LYS A 88 5.33 -3.72 -22.58
CA LYS A 88 4.33 -4.72 -22.15
C LYS A 88 3.64 -4.30 -20.85
N ASN A 89 4.35 -3.60 -19.97
CA ASN A 89 3.76 -3.04 -18.75
C ASN A 89 4.44 -1.72 -18.33
N PRO A 90 3.95 -0.57 -18.82
CA PRO A 90 4.53 0.74 -18.52
C PRO A 90 4.38 1.16 -17.05
N LYS A 91 3.45 0.53 -16.31
CA LYS A 91 3.30 0.78 -14.87
C LYS A 91 4.43 0.11 -14.09
N LEU A 92 4.75 -1.14 -14.41
CA LEU A 92 5.86 -1.87 -13.81
C LEU A 92 7.20 -1.17 -14.07
N GLY A 93 7.47 -0.74 -15.31
CA GLY A 93 8.70 -0.03 -15.65
C GLY A 93 8.92 1.24 -14.83
N ARG A 94 7.88 2.08 -14.69
CA ARG A 94 7.91 3.27 -13.83
C ARG A 94 8.06 2.92 -12.35
N TRP A 95 7.35 1.91 -11.87
CA TRP A 95 7.40 1.49 -10.48
C TRP A 95 8.80 0.98 -10.09
N VAL A 96 9.43 0.16 -10.94
CA VAL A 96 10.81 -0.33 -10.73
C VAL A 96 11.80 0.84 -10.71
N HIS A 97 11.66 1.80 -11.64
CA HIS A 97 12.48 3.00 -11.63
C HIS A 97 12.30 3.81 -10.33
N GLN A 98 11.06 3.95 -9.86
CA GLN A 98 10.78 4.58 -8.58
C GLN A 98 11.42 3.83 -7.40
N GLN A 99 11.37 2.50 -7.37
CA GLN A 99 12.02 1.73 -6.30
C GLN A 99 13.53 1.97 -6.27
N ARG A 100 14.20 2.00 -7.43
CA ARG A 100 15.62 2.33 -7.52
C ARG A 100 15.93 3.73 -6.97
N ASN A 101 15.13 4.73 -7.34
CA ASN A 101 15.30 6.11 -6.87
C ASN A 101 15.04 6.27 -5.36
N LEU A 102 14.06 5.54 -4.82
CA LEU A 102 13.77 5.57 -3.38
C LEU A 102 14.85 4.83 -2.59
N HIS A 103 15.38 3.73 -3.12
CA HIS A 103 16.49 2.99 -2.53
C HIS A 103 17.76 3.85 -2.46
N SER A 104 18.12 4.53 -3.56
CA SER A 104 19.32 5.40 -3.59
C SER A 104 19.23 6.61 -2.68
N LYS A 105 18.02 6.97 -2.23
CA LYS A 105 17.78 8.07 -1.28
C LYS A 105 17.55 7.56 0.15
N GLU A 106 17.67 6.24 0.38
CA GLU A 106 17.38 5.59 1.67
C GLU A 106 15.94 5.85 2.17
N GLN A 107 15.00 6.05 1.24
CA GLN A 107 13.59 6.35 1.52
C GLN A 107 12.67 5.13 1.44
N LEU A 108 13.22 3.94 1.16
CA LEU A 108 12.47 2.70 1.27
C LEU A 108 12.44 2.23 2.72
N SER A 109 11.27 1.76 3.18
CA SER A 109 11.18 1.06 4.46
C SER A 109 12.05 -0.20 4.44
N SER A 110 12.68 -0.54 5.56
CA SER A 110 13.55 -1.73 5.68
C SER A 110 12.89 -3.02 5.20
N HIS A 111 11.58 -3.21 5.46
CA HIS A 111 10.84 -4.39 4.98
C HIS A 111 10.81 -4.51 3.45
N ARG A 112 10.63 -3.39 2.73
CA ARG A 112 10.60 -3.36 1.26
C ARG A 112 11.99 -3.58 0.68
N VAL A 113 13.04 -3.05 1.32
CA VAL A 113 14.44 -3.30 0.95
C VAL A 113 14.72 -4.81 1.03
N LEU A 114 14.45 -5.44 2.18
CA LEU A 114 14.68 -6.87 2.37
C LEU A 114 13.93 -7.75 1.35
N ARG A 115 12.69 -7.38 0.98
CA ARG A 115 11.93 -8.13 -0.05
C ARG A 115 12.48 -7.95 -1.46
N LEU A 116 13.00 -6.78 -1.79
CA LEU A 116 13.65 -6.55 -3.09
C LEU A 116 15.00 -7.28 -3.14
N GLU A 117 15.79 -7.23 -2.08
CA GLU A 117 17.07 -7.93 -1.98
C GLU A 117 16.91 -9.45 -2.05
N SER A 118 15.86 -10.02 -1.44
CA SER A 118 15.61 -11.47 -1.45
C SER A 118 15.37 -12.03 -2.86
N ILE A 119 15.00 -11.19 -3.82
CA ILE A 119 14.82 -11.58 -5.22
C ILE A 119 16.02 -11.18 -6.09
N GLY A 120 17.12 -10.72 -5.51
CA GLY A 120 18.30 -10.26 -6.23
C GLY A 120 18.03 -8.97 -7.02
N PHE A 121 17.18 -8.09 -6.49
CA PHE A 121 16.83 -6.84 -7.16
C PHE A 121 18.07 -5.95 -7.31
N VAL A 122 18.50 -5.74 -8.56
CA VAL A 122 19.71 -4.97 -8.82
C VAL A 122 19.45 -3.47 -8.70
N CYS A 123 19.97 -2.89 -7.63
CA CYS A 123 20.09 -1.44 -7.43
C CYS A 123 21.37 -0.95 -8.10
N PHE A 124 21.36 -0.72 -9.42
CA PHE A 124 22.50 -0.06 -10.06
C PHE A 124 22.56 1.40 -9.61
N ASN A 125 23.33 1.64 -8.55
CA ASN A 125 24.16 2.79 -8.24
C ASN A 125 24.94 2.46 -6.95
N CYS A 126 25.80 1.43 -7.00
CA CYS A 126 27.02 1.44 -6.20
C CYS A 126 28.10 1.94 -7.14
N SER A 127 28.35 3.26 -7.08
CA SER A 127 29.62 3.83 -7.51
C SER A 127 30.68 3.48 -6.48
#